data_AF-A0A7C6U4U4-F1
#
_entry.id   AF-A0A7C6U4U4-F1
#
_cell.length_a   1.000
_cell.length_b   1.000
_cell.length_c   1.000
_cell.angle_alpha   90.00
_cell.angle_beta   90.00
_cell.angle_gamma   90.00
#
_symmetry.space_group_name_H-M   'P 1'
#
loop_
_entity.id
_entity.type
_entity.pdbx_description
1 polymer ?
#
loop_
_entity_poly.entity_id
_entity_poly.type
_entity_poly.pdbx_seq_one_letter_code
_entity_poly.pdbx_strand_id
1 'polypeptide(L)' 'MKGIGIWTAEMFLIFSLGRTDVFSLNDVGLQRATQWLYNSSNLNKNELRAISNKWKPYRTFASLYLWESINNDIINTNI' A
#
# COMPACT_ATOMS: atom_id res chain seq x y z
N MET A 1 17.37 -2.98 17.98
CA MET A 1 17.24 -1.65 17.35
C MET A 1 16.01 -0.96 17.90
N LYS A 2 16.13 0.23 18.49
CA LYS A 2 14.98 1.09 18.85
C LYS A 2 14.92 2.17 17.76
N GLY A 3 13.82 2.29 17.02
CA GLY A 3 13.62 3.36 16.01
C GLY A 3 13.15 2.92 14.61
N ILE A 4 13.15 1.63 14.28
CA ILE A 4 12.62 1.13 13.00
C ILE A 4 11.25 0.52 13.23
N GLY A 5 10.20 1.18 12.73
CA GLY A 5 8.83 0.66 12.76
C GLY A 5 8.55 -0.31 11.60
N ILE A 6 7.41 -1.01 11.67
CA ILE A 6 6.97 -1.96 10.63
C ILE A 6 6.92 -1.29 9.26
N TRP A 7 6.31 -0.11 9.18
CA TRP A 7 6.22 0.65 7.93
C TRP A 7 7.60 0.96 7.34
N THR A 8 8.56 1.41 8.15
CA THR A 8 9.93 1.69 7.70
C THR A 8 10.62 0.43 7.17
N ALA A 9 10.45 -0.72 7.83
CA ALA A 9 10.99 -1.98 7.36
C ALA A 9 10.37 -2.41 6.03
N GLU A 10 9.06 -2.21 5.84
CA GLU A 10 8.36 -2.49 4.58
C GLU A 10 8.85 -1.59 3.44
N MET A 11 9.07 -0.29 3.69
CA MET A 11 9.65 0.63 2.70
C MET A 11 11.05 0.20 2.29
N PHE A 12 11.88 -0.22 3.25
CA PHE A 12 13.21 -0.75 2.97
C PHE A 12 13.18 -2.02 2.11
N LEU A 13 12.24 -2.94 2.40
CA LEU A 13 12.07 -4.16 1.60
C LEU A 13 11.71 -3.86 0.15
N ILE A 14 10.87 -2.84 -0.10
CA ILE A 14 10.44 -2.45 -1.43
C ILE A 14 11.58 -1.73 -2.17
N PHE A 15 12.06 -0.61 -1.62
CA PHE A 15 12.91 0.33 -2.37
C PHE A 15 14.41 0.03 -2.29
N SER A 16 14.87 -0.69 -1.26
CA SER A 16 16.29 -1.04 -1.12
C SER A 16 16.58 -2.48 -1.46
N LEU A 17 15.68 -3.41 -1.13
CA LEU A 17 15.87 -4.84 -1.36
C LEU A 17 15.08 -5.42 -2.54
N GLY A 18 14.25 -4.62 -3.21
CA GLY A 18 13.52 -5.03 -4.41
C GLY A 18 12.57 -6.21 -4.19
N ARG A 19 12.03 -6.39 -2.97
CA ARG A 19 11.07 -7.47 -2.70
C ARG A 19 9.79 -7.21 -3.46
N THR A 20 9.35 -8.18 -4.26
CA THR A 20 8.18 -8.07 -5.14
C THR A 20 6.84 -8.31 -4.45
N ASP A 21 6.84 -8.88 -3.24
CA ASP A 21 5.63 -9.31 -2.54
C ASP A 21 5.40 -8.60 -1.19
N VAL A 22 5.41 -7.26 -1.19
CA VAL A 22 5.19 -6.43 0.00
C VAL A 22 3.99 -5.50 -0.23
N PHE A 23 3.09 -5.43 0.75
CA PHE A 23 2.03 -4.42 0.82
C PHE A 23 1.99 -3.86 2.23
N SER A 24 2.26 -2.55 2.39
CA SER A 24 2.30 -1.93 3.71
C SER A 24 0.89 -1.57 4.20
N LEU A 25 0.35 -2.36 5.12
CA LEU A 25 -0.98 -2.13 5.70
C LEU A 25 -1.05 -0.85 6.57
N ASN A 26 0.08 -0.31 6.98
CA ASN A 26 0.14 0.91 7.80
C ASN A 26 0.39 2.17 6.95
N ASP A 27 0.55 2.04 5.64
CA ASP A 27 0.70 3.16 4.73
C ASP A 27 -0.66 3.82 4.44
N VAL A 28 -0.84 5.07 4.87
CA VAL A 28 -2.11 5.80 4.70
C VAL A 28 -2.43 6.04 3.23
N GLY A 29 -1.42 6.24 2.38
CA GLY A 29 -1.59 6.37 0.93
C GLY A 29 -2.17 5.09 0.33
N LEU A 30 -1.55 3.94 0.60
CA LEU A 30 -2.05 2.66 0.12
C LEU A 30 -3.45 2.32 0.66
N GLN A 31 -3.76 2.65 1.92
CA GLN A 31 -5.10 2.47 2.46
C GLN A 31 -6.13 3.26 1.64
N ARG A 32 -5.90 4.56 1.44
CA ARG A 32 -6.81 5.44 0.69
C ARG A 32 -6.92 5.05 -0.77
N ALA A 33 -5.80 4.73 -1.42
CA ALA A 33 -5.80 4.32 -2.82
C ALA A 33 -6.53 2.99 -3.01
N THR A 34 -6.40 2.05 -2.08
CA THR A 34 -7.16 0.79 -2.12
C THR A 34 -8.65 1.04 -1.89
N GLN A 35 -9.02 1.91 -0.95
CA GLN A 35 -10.41 2.30 -0.72
C GLN A 35 -11.04 2.92 -1.97
N TRP A 36 -10.31 3.80 -2.65
CA TRP A 36 -10.71 4.38 -3.93
C TRP A 36 -10.87 3.31 -5.02
N LEU A 37 -9.87 2.45 -5.21
CA LEU A 37 -9.89 1.40 -6.24
C LEU A 37 -11.09 0.46 -6.12
N TYR A 38 -11.53 0.18 -4.88
CA TYR A 38 -12.66 -0.70 -4.59
C TYR A 38 -13.97 0.05 -4.33
N ASN A 39 -14.03 1.37 -4.55
CA ASN A 39 -15.19 2.21 -4.28
C ASN A 39 -15.77 1.99 -2.85
N SER A 40 -14.90 1.81 -1.86
CA SER A 40 -15.28 1.51 -0.48
C SER A 40 -14.48 2.37 0.49
N SER A 41 -15.14 3.33 1.13
CA SER A 41 -14.50 4.38 1.94
C SER A 41 -14.06 3.93 3.34
N ASN A 42 -14.47 2.74 3.81
CA ASN A 42 -14.29 2.31 5.20
C ASN A 42 -13.66 0.92 5.33
N LEU A 43 -12.77 0.56 4.41
CA LEU A 43 -12.05 -0.72 4.51
C LEU A 43 -11.14 -0.75 5.74
N ASN A 44 -11.34 -1.74 6.60
CA ASN A 44 -10.47 -2.00 7.75
C ASN A 44 -9.19 -2.75 7.35
N LYS A 45 -8.23 -2.86 8.27
CA LYS A 45 -6.94 -3.53 7.99
C LYS A 45 -7.06 -5.00 7.59
N ASN A 46 -8.08 -5.72 8.04
CA ASN A 46 -8.29 -7.12 7.67
C ASN A 46 -8.82 -7.23 6.24
N GLU A 47 -9.72 -6.33 5.84
CA GLU A 47 -10.25 -6.25 4.47
C GLU A 47 -9.15 -5.84 3.48
N LEU A 48 -8.34 -4.84 3.82
CA LEU A 48 -7.17 -4.44 3.03
C LEU A 48 -6.16 -5.59 2.89
N ARG A 49 -5.96 -6.39 3.94
CA ARG A 49 -5.12 -7.59 3.87
C ARG A 49 -5.73 -8.64 2.94
N ALA A 50 -7.03 -8.87 3.02
CA ALA A 50 -7.71 -9.82 2.13
C ALA A 50 -7.66 -9.39 0.66
N ILE A 51 -7.82 -8.09 0.39
CA ILE A 51 -7.66 -7.50 -0.93
C ILE A 51 -6.23 -7.68 -1.44
N SER A 52 -5.23 -7.24 -0.66
CA SER A 52 -3.84 -7.32 -1.07
C SER A 52 -3.34 -8.74 -1.30
N ASN A 53 -3.89 -9.73 -0.59
CA ASN A 53 -3.58 -11.14 -0.85
C ASN A 53 -3.93 -11.60 -2.27
N LYS A 54 -4.88 -10.95 -2.95
CA LYS A 54 -5.23 -11.25 -4.35
C LYS A 54 -4.13 -10.84 -5.33
N TRP A 55 -3.23 -9.96 -4.93
CA TRP A 55 -2.11 -9.49 -5.77
C TRP A 55 -0.82 -10.29 -5.58
N LYS A 56 -0.85 -11.34 -4.75
CA LYS A 56 0.30 -12.25 -4.61
C LYS A 56 0.61 -12.93 -5.95
N PRO A 57 1.90 -13.18 -6.27
CA PRO A 57 3.10 -12.91 -5.45
C PRO A 57 3.74 -11.53 -5.75
N TYR A 58 2.97 -10.58 -6.27
CA TYR A 58 3.45 -9.30 -6.80
C TYR A 58 2.81 -8.08 -6.13
N ARG A 59 2.55 -8.18 -4.83
CA ARG A 59 1.91 -7.11 -4.04
C ARG A 59 2.63 -5.77 -4.14
N THR A 60 3.95 -5.76 -4.28
CA THR A 60 4.74 -4.53 -4.42
C THR A 60 4.36 -3.77 -5.70
N PHE A 61 4.10 -4.47 -6.81
CA PHE A 61 3.69 -3.79 -8.04
C PHE A 61 2.33 -3.13 -7.89
N ALA A 62 1.37 -3.79 -7.22
CA ALA A 62 0.10 -3.15 -6.88
C ALA A 62 0.31 -1.90 -6.02
N SER A 63 1.19 -1.96 -5.01
CA SER A 63 1.55 -0.77 -4.22
C SER A 63 2.11 0.38 -5.07
N LEU A 64 3.00 0.09 -6.03
CA LEU A 64 3.56 1.10 -6.91
C LEU A 64 2.48 1.79 -7.76
N TYR A 65 1.56 1.04 -8.37
CA TYR A 65 0.45 1.62 -9.13
C TYR A 65 -0.53 2.42 -8.26
N LEU A 66 -0.77 1.98 -7.03
CA LEU A 66 -1.61 2.71 -6.08
C LEU A 66 -0.96 4.04 -5.67
N TRP A 67 0.34 4.06 -5.38
CA TRP A 67 1.04 5.31 -5.15
C TRP A 67 1.07 6.20 -6.39
N GLU A 68 1.24 5.63 -7.57
CA GLU A 68 1.24 6.38 -8.83
C GLU A 68 -0.13 7.03 -9.11
N SER A 69 -1.22 6.37 -8.71
CA SER A 69 -2.56 6.98 -8.79
C SER A 69 -2.74 8.19 -7.87
N ILE A 70 -2.00 8.24 -6.76
CA ILE A 70 -1.96 9.42 -5.88
C ILE A 70 -1.05 10.48 -6.50
N ASN A 71 0.15 10.11 -6.97
CA ASN A 71 1.12 11.05 -7.54
C ASN A 71 0.60 11.80 -8.78
N ASN A 72 -0.27 11.16 -9.57
CA ASN A 72 -0.87 11.78 -10.75
C ASN A 72 -2.22 12.46 -10.45
N ASP A 73 -2.57 12.66 -9.18
CA ASP A 73 -3.83 13.28 -8.73
C ASP A 73 -5.10 12.60 -9.31
N ILE A 74 -4.99 11.32 -9.71
CA ILE A 74 -6.13 10.53 -10.18
C ILE A 74 -7.12 10.34 -9.03
N ILE A 75 -6.57 10.19 -7.82
CA ILE A 75 -7.31 10.18 -6.58
C ILE A 75 -7.24 11.59 -6.01
N ASN A 76 -8.40 12.28 -5.98
CA ASN A 76 -8.55 13.54 -5.25
C ASN A 76 -8.44 13.27 -3.75
N THR A 77 -7.20 13.17 -3.29
CA THR A 77 -6.86 12.99 -1.89
C THR A 77 -6.48 14.36 -1.38
N ASN A 78 -7.37 15.02 -0.65
CA ASN A 78 -7.05 16.26 0.07
C ASN A 78 -5.99 15.93 1.14
N ILE A 79 -4.71 15.89 0.76
CA ILE A 79 -3.54 15.70 1.63
C ILE A 79 -2.90 17.06 1.85
#